data_AF-A0A2M7MY19-F1
#
_entry.id   AF-A0A2M7MY19-F1
#
_cell.length_a   1.000
_cell.length_b   1.000
_cell.length_c   1.000
_cell.angle_alpha   90.00
_cell.angle_beta   90.00
_cell.angle_gamma   90.00
#
_symmetry.space_group_name_H-M   'P 1'
#
loop_
_entity.id
_entity.type
_entity.pdbx_description
1 polymer ?
#
loop_
_entity_poly.entity_id
_entity_poly.type
_entity_poly.pdbx_seq_one_letter_code
_entity_poly.pdbx_strand_id
1 'polypeptide(L)'
;KNKDSVVTRETLTKNWTDWVDYWAVDFDYMSRKEIIKVPVGSGVEGSLPGIDPVQGELPKFEERWTGSYIFENEWQSFRTRKNRDLEFLSAPHTYTQAGRYTVAVKVIDIFGNDTMALLPVSVG
;
A
#
# COMPACT_ATOMS: atom_id res chain seq x y z
N LYS A 1 40.56 -18.32 1.41
CA LYS A 1 41.39 -17.78 2.51
C LYS A 1 42.76 -17.45 1.91
N ASN A 2 43.01 -16.20 1.53
CA ASN A 2 44.35 -15.71 1.20
C ASN A 2 44.93 -15.03 2.45
N LYS A 3 46.26 -15.04 2.57
CA LYS A 3 47.00 -14.74 3.81
C LYS A 3 46.97 -13.28 4.28
N ASP A 4 46.34 -12.40 3.53
CA ASP A 4 46.12 -11.00 3.92
C ASP A 4 44.62 -10.77 4.07
N SER A 5 44.15 -10.79 5.31
CA SER A 5 42.73 -10.68 5.70
C SER A 5 42.16 -9.27 5.48
N VAL A 6 42.38 -8.67 4.32
CA VAL A 6 41.79 -7.37 3.96
C VAL A 6 40.37 -7.63 3.47
N VAL A 7 39.39 -7.37 4.35
CA VAL A 7 37.98 -7.33 3.96
C VAL A 7 37.71 -5.97 3.31
N THR A 8 37.52 -5.94 2.00
CA THR A 8 37.07 -4.74 1.28
C THR A 8 35.55 -4.59 1.44
N ARG A 9 35.12 -3.52 2.12
CA ARG A 9 33.71 -3.10 2.14
C ARG A 9 33.48 -2.13 0.98
N GLU A 10 32.48 -2.42 0.17
CA GLU A 10 31.98 -1.51 -0.85
C GLU A 10 30.64 -0.91 -0.38
N THR A 11 30.55 0.42 -0.42
CA THR A 11 29.30 1.14 -0.13
C THR A 11 28.46 1.22 -1.39
N LEU A 12 27.35 0.48 -1.41
CA LEU A 12 26.41 0.42 -2.55
C LEU A 12 25.41 1.59 -2.57
N THR A 13 25.15 2.21 -1.42
CA THR A 13 24.20 3.34 -1.28
C THR A 13 24.97 4.63 -0.96
N LYS A 14 25.19 5.46 -1.98
CA LYS A 14 25.90 6.74 -1.87
C LYS A 14 24.94 7.92 -1.76
N ASN A 15 23.78 7.81 -2.41
CA ASN A 15 22.71 8.79 -2.40
C ASN A 15 21.51 8.26 -1.61
N TRP A 16 20.70 9.16 -1.05
CA TRP A 16 19.47 8.76 -0.34
C TRP A 16 18.49 8.01 -1.28
N THR A 17 18.47 8.35 -2.56
CA THR A 17 17.65 7.70 -3.60
C THR A 17 18.03 6.26 -3.85
N ASP A 18 19.25 5.84 -3.49
CA ASP A 18 19.70 4.46 -3.67
C ASP A 18 18.90 3.49 -2.79
N TRP A 19 18.24 4.03 -1.75
CA TRP A 19 17.35 3.30 -0.85
C TRP A 19 15.93 3.10 -1.40
N VAL A 20 15.56 3.71 -2.53
CA VAL A 20 14.22 3.59 -3.11
C VAL A 20 14.22 2.63 -4.29
N ASP A 21 13.35 1.62 -4.26
CA ASP A 21 13.16 0.65 -5.35
C ASP A 21 11.93 0.99 -6.21
N TYR A 22 10.87 1.47 -5.56
CA TYR A 22 9.57 1.70 -6.17
C TYR A 22 8.86 2.85 -5.46
N TRP A 23 8.09 3.65 -6.20
CA TRP A 23 7.10 4.54 -5.61
C TRP A 23 5.90 4.74 -6.53
N ALA A 24 4.77 5.09 -5.94
CA ALA A 24 3.50 5.30 -6.63
C ALA A 24 2.71 6.45 -6.03
N VAL A 25 1.80 7.00 -6.83
CA VAL A 25 0.93 8.11 -6.49
C VAL A 25 -0.53 7.73 -6.77
N ASP A 26 -1.36 8.07 -5.80
CA ASP A 26 -2.82 8.15 -5.89
C ASP A 26 -3.19 9.62 -5.70
N PHE A 27 -3.81 10.25 -6.70
CA PHE A 27 -4.13 11.68 -6.69
C PHE A 27 -5.41 12.01 -5.93
N ASP A 28 -6.22 11.00 -5.55
CA ASP A 28 -7.40 11.15 -4.70
C ASP A 28 -7.66 9.90 -3.83
N TYR A 29 -6.80 9.70 -2.84
CA TYR A 29 -6.81 8.54 -1.96
C TYR A 29 -8.11 8.33 -1.20
N MET A 30 -8.84 9.41 -0.89
CA MET A 30 -10.09 9.31 -0.13
C MET A 30 -11.32 9.02 -1.01
N SER A 31 -11.13 8.77 -2.31
CA SER A 31 -12.21 8.53 -3.27
C SER A 31 -12.94 7.19 -3.05
N ARG A 32 -12.24 6.13 -2.62
CA ARG A 32 -12.82 4.78 -2.48
C ARG A 32 -12.52 4.15 -1.12
N LYS A 33 -13.56 3.97 -0.31
CA LYS A 33 -13.49 3.25 0.96
C LYS A 33 -13.17 1.77 0.76
N GLU A 34 -12.30 1.21 1.60
CA GLU A 34 -12.03 -0.23 1.62
C GLU A 34 -13.14 -0.97 2.40
N ILE A 35 -13.97 -1.73 1.70
CA ILE A 35 -15.11 -2.45 2.28
C ILE A 35 -14.85 -3.95 2.18
N ILE A 36 -14.96 -4.66 3.30
CA ILE A 36 -14.84 -6.12 3.39
C ILE A 36 -16.18 -6.77 3.71
N LYS A 37 -16.32 -8.05 3.36
CA LYS A 37 -17.48 -8.88 3.70
C LYS A 37 -17.15 -9.77 4.89
N VAL A 38 -17.89 -9.62 5.99
CA VAL A 38 -17.69 -10.38 7.23
C VAL A 38 -18.89 -11.30 7.46
N PRO A 39 -18.69 -12.59 7.79
CA PRO A 39 -19.81 -13.49 8.09
C PRO A 39 -20.53 -13.06 9.37
N VAL A 40 -21.85 -12.95 9.29
CA VAL A 40 -22.74 -12.64 10.40
C VAL A 40 -22.86 -13.88 11.29
N GLY A 41 -22.59 -13.74 12.58
CA GLY A 41 -22.74 -14.84 13.56
C GLY A 41 -21.48 -15.62 13.90
N SER A 42 -20.31 -15.28 13.35
CA SER A 42 -19.01 -15.86 13.77
C SER A 42 -18.40 -15.18 15.01
N GLY A 43 -19.25 -14.59 15.85
CA GLY A 43 -18.84 -14.07 17.15
C GLY A 43 -18.40 -15.23 18.05
N VAL A 44 -17.37 -15.01 18.84
CA VAL A 44 -16.83 -15.93 19.87
C VAL A 44 -17.80 -16.07 21.05
N GLU A 45 -19.12 -16.04 20.80
CA GLU A 45 -20.16 -16.27 21.80
C GLU A 45 -21.16 -17.28 21.23
N GLY A 46 -21.13 -18.51 21.77
CA GLY A 46 -22.30 -19.39 21.74
C GLY A 46 -22.20 -20.72 21.01
N SER A 47 -21.02 -21.24 20.66
CA SER A 47 -20.92 -22.66 20.31
C SER A 47 -20.96 -23.52 21.57
N LEU A 48 -22.16 -23.93 22.00
CA LEU A 48 -22.32 -24.98 23.00
C LEU A 48 -21.74 -26.30 22.43
N PRO A 49 -20.88 -27.01 23.17
CA PRO A 49 -20.34 -28.28 22.70
C PRO A 49 -21.47 -29.32 22.62
N GLY A 50 -21.76 -29.81 21.41
CA GLY A 50 -22.70 -30.91 21.18
C GLY A 50 -23.97 -30.60 20.38
N ILE A 51 -24.11 -29.41 19.79
CA ILE A 51 -25.19 -29.13 18.82
C ILE A 51 -24.56 -28.96 17.43
N ASP A 52 -24.76 -29.95 16.56
CA ASP A 52 -24.44 -29.80 15.14
C ASP A 52 -25.31 -28.70 14.55
N PRO A 53 -24.74 -27.71 13.83
CA PRO A 53 -25.52 -26.68 13.20
C PRO A 53 -26.45 -27.32 12.15
N VAL A 54 -27.72 -26.91 12.17
CA VAL A 54 -28.72 -27.31 11.18
C VAL A 54 -28.15 -27.08 9.78
N GLN A 55 -27.97 -28.18 9.05
CA GLN A 55 -27.41 -28.22 7.71
C GLN A 55 -28.35 -27.45 6.76
N GLY A 56 -28.01 -26.21 6.39
CA GLY A 56 -28.76 -25.51 5.33
C GLY A 56 -28.65 -23.99 5.20
N GLU A 57 -28.22 -23.23 6.20
CA GLU A 57 -28.13 -21.77 6.03
C GLU A 57 -26.76 -21.36 5.45
N LEU A 58 -26.78 -20.75 4.26
CA LEU A 58 -25.62 -20.05 3.71
C LEU A 58 -25.17 -18.96 4.71
N PRO A 59 -23.86 -18.81 4.97
CA PRO A 59 -23.37 -17.73 5.81
C PRO A 59 -23.85 -16.39 5.24
N LYS A 60 -24.62 -15.64 6.02
CA LYS A 60 -24.97 -14.25 5.69
C LYS A 60 -23.72 -13.41 5.88
N PHE A 61 -23.43 -12.51 4.94
CA PHE A 61 -22.30 -11.59 5.04
C PHE A 61 -22.80 -10.16 5.15
N GLU A 62 -22.12 -9.36 5.98
CA GLU A 62 -22.32 -7.92 6.08
C GLU A 62 -21.12 -7.18 5.50
N GLU A 63 -21.38 -6.04 4.86
CA GLU A 63 -20.34 -5.14 4.36
C GLU A 63 -19.89 -4.20 5.48
N ARG A 64 -18.59 -4.19 5.76
CA ARG A 64 -17.99 -3.37 6.80
C ARG A 64 -16.82 -2.58 6.22
N TRP A 65 -16.88 -1.26 6.42
CA TRP A 65 -15.74 -0.38 6.13
C TRP A 65 -14.61 -0.67 7.11
N THR A 66 -13.38 -0.80 6.61
CA THR A 66 -12.19 -1.08 7.44
C THR A 66 -11.66 0.16 8.18
N GLY A 67 -12.13 1.36 7.82
CA GLY A 67 -11.54 2.63 8.26
C GLY A 67 -10.46 3.17 7.32
N SER A 68 -10.03 2.36 6.35
CA SER A 68 -9.03 2.73 5.33
C SER A 68 -9.67 2.99 3.98
N TYR A 69 -8.88 3.54 3.06
CA TYR A 69 -9.25 3.72 1.67
C TYR A 69 -8.38 2.83 0.77
N ILE A 70 -8.92 2.46 -0.39
CA ILE A 70 -8.23 1.70 -1.41
C ILE A 70 -7.24 2.64 -2.10
N PHE A 71 -5.96 2.28 -2.04
CA PHE A 71 -4.93 2.98 -2.82
C PHE A 71 -5.10 2.63 -4.30
N GLU A 72 -5.46 3.62 -5.11
CA GLU A 72 -5.55 3.50 -6.56
C GLU A 72 -4.21 3.90 -7.18
N ASN A 73 -3.54 2.95 -7.82
CA ASN A 73 -2.27 3.22 -8.48
C ASN A 73 -2.52 3.95 -9.80
N GLU A 74 -2.52 5.27 -9.75
CA GLU A 74 -2.71 6.12 -10.94
C GLU A 74 -1.38 6.42 -11.64
N TRP A 75 -0.28 6.45 -10.89
CA TRP A 75 1.05 6.61 -11.44
C TRP A 75 2.09 5.85 -10.59
N GLN A 76 3.14 5.32 -11.22
CA GLN A 76 4.23 4.66 -10.51
C GLN A 76 5.56 4.73 -11.28
N SER A 77 6.67 4.67 -10.55
CA SER A 77 8.02 4.45 -11.10
C SER A 77 8.78 3.45 -10.25
N PHE A 78 9.60 2.63 -10.91
CA PHE A 78 10.38 1.59 -10.27
C PHE A 78 11.64 1.29 -11.03
N ARG A 79 12.66 0.85 -10.29
CA ARG A 79 13.90 0.37 -10.89
C ARG A 79 13.86 -1.14 -11.09
N THR A 80 14.63 -1.62 -12.04
CA THR A 80 14.82 -3.04 -12.32
C THR A 80 16.29 -3.44 -12.12
N ARG A 81 16.57 -4.74 -12.20
CA ARG A 81 17.97 -5.22 -12.23
C ARG A 81 18.76 -4.68 -13.42
N LYS A 82 18.10 -4.42 -14.56
CA LYS A 82 18.73 -3.95 -15.80
C LYS A 82 18.83 -2.43 -15.87
N ASN A 83 17.80 -1.73 -15.40
CA ASN A 83 17.74 -0.28 -15.37
C ASN A 83 17.60 0.19 -13.91
N ARG A 84 18.61 0.88 -13.41
CA ARG A 84 18.68 1.37 -12.03
C ARG A 84 18.11 2.78 -11.86
N ASP A 85 17.72 3.43 -12.94
CA ASP A 85 17.14 4.77 -12.92
C ASP A 85 15.74 4.75 -12.31
N LEU A 86 15.41 5.81 -11.58
CA LEU A 86 14.10 6.02 -10.97
C LEU A 86 13.63 7.43 -11.33
N GLU A 87 12.42 7.53 -11.87
CA GLU A 87 11.80 8.83 -12.16
C GLU A 87 11.24 9.41 -10.88
N PHE A 88 11.59 10.65 -10.55
CA PHE A 88 11.14 11.34 -9.33
C PHE A 88 10.06 12.39 -9.58
N LEU A 89 9.55 12.46 -10.82
CA LEU A 89 8.46 13.33 -11.21
C LEU A 89 7.28 12.47 -11.62
N SER A 90 6.13 12.66 -10.97
CA SER A 90 4.91 12.00 -11.38
C SER A 90 4.38 12.60 -12.69
N ALA A 91 3.44 11.89 -13.31
CA ALA A 91 2.62 12.50 -14.35
C ALA A 91 1.85 13.73 -13.80
N PRO A 92 1.60 14.76 -14.63
CA PRO A 92 0.73 15.86 -14.25
C PRO A 92 -0.71 15.36 -14.08
N HIS A 93 -1.39 15.80 -13.02
CA HIS A 93 -2.80 15.51 -12.76
C HIS A 93 -3.61 16.82 -12.78
N THR A 94 -4.76 16.82 -13.44
CA THR A 94 -5.65 17.98 -13.53
C THR A 94 -6.97 17.67 -12.84
N TYR A 95 -7.26 18.41 -11.77
CA TYR A 95 -8.54 18.34 -11.08
C TYR A 95 -9.58 19.16 -11.85
N THR A 96 -10.68 18.51 -12.26
CA THR A 96 -11.76 19.16 -13.03
C THR A 96 -12.76 19.89 -12.15
N GLN A 97 -12.76 19.61 -10.84
CA GLN A 97 -13.67 20.20 -9.87
C GLN A 97 -12.88 20.89 -8.76
N ALA A 98 -13.40 22.01 -8.27
CA ALA A 98 -12.90 22.61 -7.04
C ALA A 98 -13.23 21.68 -5.86
N GLY A 99 -12.32 21.57 -4.91
CA GLY A 99 -12.47 20.62 -3.82
C GLY A 99 -11.22 20.43 -2.99
N ARG A 100 -11.34 19.59 -1.97
CA ARG A 100 -10.23 19.10 -1.17
C ARG A 100 -9.96 17.65 -1.54
N TYR A 101 -8.73 17.39 -1.96
CA TYR A 101 -8.25 16.08 -2.34
C TYR A 101 -7.16 15.66 -1.36
N THR A 102 -6.94 14.35 -1.24
CA THR A 102 -5.79 13.82 -0.51
C THR A 102 -4.96 13.00 -1.47
N VAL A 103 -3.78 13.49 -1.82
CA VAL A 103 -2.81 12.74 -2.61
C VAL A 103 -2.09 11.78 -1.68
N ALA A 104 -2.04 10.49 -2.00
CA ALA A 104 -1.21 9.53 -1.29
C ALA A 104 0.02 9.18 -2.12
N VAL A 105 1.19 9.25 -1.50
CA VAL A 105 2.46 8.82 -2.10
C VAL A 105 2.95 7.61 -1.33
N LYS A 106 3.08 6.48 -2.03
CA LYS A 106 3.63 5.23 -1.46
C LYS A 106 5.05 5.03 -1.96
N VAL A 107 5.99 4.78 -1.05
CA VAL A 107 7.40 4.53 -1.35
C VAL A 107 7.79 3.17 -0.79
N ILE A 108 8.49 2.36 -1.58
CA ILE A 108 9.01 1.06 -1.18
C ILE A 108 10.53 1.08 -1.27
N ASP A 109 11.17 0.69 -0.17
CA ASP A 109 12.62 0.62 -0.08
C ASP A 109 13.21 -0.65 -0.73
N ILE A 110 14.54 -0.73 -0.76
CA ILE A 110 15.29 -1.86 -1.35
C ILE A 110 15.10 -3.20 -0.62
N PHE A 111 14.56 -3.17 0.59
CA PHE A 111 14.23 -4.33 1.40
C PHE A 111 12.75 -4.70 1.29
N GLY A 112 11.95 -3.93 0.55
CA GLY A 112 10.52 -4.15 0.37
C GLY A 112 9.65 -3.55 1.46
N ASN A 113 10.18 -2.73 2.37
CA ASN A 113 9.34 -2.02 3.33
C ASN A 113 8.63 -0.87 2.64
N ASP A 114 7.31 -0.78 2.80
CA ASP A 114 6.52 0.33 2.27
C ASP A 114 6.21 1.38 3.34
N THR A 115 6.16 2.63 2.89
CA THR A 115 5.66 3.76 3.67
C THR A 115 4.75 4.59 2.79
N MET A 116 3.77 5.26 3.41
CA MET A 116 2.80 6.09 2.71
C MET A 116 2.69 7.46 3.38
N ALA A 117 2.76 8.51 2.57
CA ALA A 117 2.54 9.89 3.00
C ALA A 117 1.24 10.42 2.38
N LEU A 118 0.43 11.11 3.19
CA LEU A 118 -0.82 11.75 2.75
C LEU A 118 -0.60 13.26 2.66
N LEU A 119 -0.90 13.82 1.49
CA LEU A 119 -0.75 15.24 1.18
C LEU A 119 -2.12 15.85 0.87
N PRO A 120 -2.66 16.71 1.74
CA PRO A 120 -3.90 17.42 1.44
C PRO A 120 -3.67 18.48 0.37
N VAL A 121 -4.53 18.51 -0.64
CA VAL A 121 -4.51 19.47 -1.75
C VAL A 121 -5.86 20.18 -1.81
N SER A 122 -5.85 21.50 -1.98
CA SER A 122 -7.06 22.29 -2.18
C SER A 122 -7.03 22.93 -3.56
N VAL A 123 -8.06 22.68 -4.36
CA VAL A 123 -8.25 23.23 -5.70
C VAL A 123 -9.45 24.18 -5.64
N GLY A 124 -9.30 25.40 -6.15
CA GLY A 124 -10.30 26.47 -6.10
C GLY A 124 -10.42 27.21 -7.41
#